data_AF-A0A6L6IWM1-F1
#
_entry.id   AF-A0A6L6IWM1-F1
#
_cell.length_a   1.000
_cell.length_b   1.000
_cell.length_c   1.000
_cell.angle_alpha   90.00
_cell.angle_beta   90.00
_cell.angle_gamma   90.00
#
_symmetry.space_group_name_H-M   'P 1'
#
loop_
_entity.id
_entity.type
_entity.pdbx_description
1 polymer ?
#
loop_
_entity_poly.entity_id
_entity_poly.type
_entity_poly.pdbx_seq_one_letter_code
_entity_poly.pdbx_strand_id
1 'polypeptide(L)' 'MSALGLDWAGLMKVGLGPARMGGLGLTPDRFWALTPAELALMLGIEPGARAMTRDRLAELAARYPDRAAAPKA' A
#
# COMPACT_ATOMS: atom_id res chain seq x y z
N MET A 1 3.71 -17.89 -7.85
CA MET A 1 2.67 -17.09 -8.53
C MET A 1 1.56 -16.84 -7.51
N SER A 2 1.59 -15.71 -6.80
CA SER A 2 0.45 -15.33 -5.96
C SER A 2 -0.56 -14.60 -6.83
N ALA A 3 -1.71 -15.24 -7.01
CA ALA A 3 -2.84 -14.71 -7.76
C ALA A 3 -3.60 -13.67 -6.90
N LEU A 4 -3.87 -12.50 -7.49
CA LEU A 4 -4.93 -11.54 -7.10
C LEU A 4 -4.93 -11.00 -5.66
N GLY A 5 -3.78 -10.92 -4.99
CA GLY A 5 -3.65 -10.27 -3.68
C GLY A 5 -2.24 -9.73 -3.43
N LEU A 6 -2.12 -8.74 -2.54
CA LEU A 6 -0.82 -8.25 -2.08
C LEU A 6 -0.10 -9.39 -1.35
N ASP A 7 1.13 -9.72 -1.76
CA ASP A 7 1.97 -10.72 -1.08
C ASP A 7 2.43 -10.18 0.28
N TRP A 8 1.56 -10.35 1.28
CA TRP A 8 1.78 -9.85 2.63
C TRP A 8 2.98 -10.50 3.30
N ALA A 9 3.18 -11.81 3.10
CA ALA A 9 4.30 -12.53 3.68
C ALA A 9 5.63 -12.08 3.09
N GLY A 10 5.68 -11.83 1.78
CA GLY A 10 6.82 -11.21 1.11
C GLY A 10 7.12 -9.82 1.68
N LEU A 11 6.09 -8.99 1.86
CA LEU A 11 6.18 -7.64 2.43
C LEU A 11 6.76 -7.64 3.85
N MET A 12 6.26 -8.52 4.72
CA MET A 12 6.79 -8.68 6.07
C MET A 12 8.26 -9.13 6.07
N LYS A 13 8.64 -10.05 5.18
CA LYS A 13 10.03 -10.52 5.07
C LYS A 13 10.98 -9.42 4.63
N VAL A 14 10.61 -8.62 3.64
CA VAL A 14 11.50 -7.55 3.15
C VAL A 14 11.52 -6.34 4.10
N GLY A 15 10.44 -6.06 4.83
CA GLY A 15 10.39 -4.95 5.79
C GLY A 15 11.04 -5.29 7.15
N LEU A 16 10.58 -6.36 7.80
CA LEU A 16 10.97 -6.74 9.16
C LEU A 16 12.14 -7.71 9.21
N GLY A 17 12.43 -8.40 8.09
CA GLY A 17 13.49 -9.39 8.03
C GLY A 17 14.88 -8.76 8.18
N PRO A 18 15.89 -9.52 8.67
CA PRO A 18 17.23 -8.99 8.90
C PRO A 18 17.91 -8.51 7.61
N ALA A 19 18.70 -7.44 7.69
CA ALA A 19 19.50 -6.92 6.57
C ALA A 19 20.44 -7.96 5.94
N ARG A 20 21.04 -8.83 6.76
CA ARG A 20 21.88 -9.96 6.29
C ARG A 20 21.15 -10.97 5.39
N MET A 21 19.81 -10.98 5.41
CA MET A 21 18.97 -11.85 4.59
C MET A 21 18.24 -11.08 3.49
N GLY A 22 18.64 -9.83 3.23
CA GLY A 22 18.04 -8.98 2.19
C GLY A 22 16.77 -8.22 2.60
N GLY A 23 16.44 -8.16 3.90
CA GLY A 23 15.38 -7.28 4.42
C GLY A 23 15.89 -5.90 4.86
N LEU A 24 14.99 -5.03 5.31
CA LEU A 24 15.34 -3.70 5.83
C LEU A 24 15.67 -3.68 7.32
N GLY A 25 15.39 -4.77 8.06
CA GLY A 25 15.66 -4.89 9.49
C GLY A 25 14.88 -3.89 10.34
N LEU A 26 13.72 -3.42 9.87
CA LEU A 26 12.90 -2.44 10.59
C LEU A 26 12.30 -3.08 11.84
N THR A 27 12.18 -2.28 12.91
CA THR A 27 11.32 -2.66 14.04
C THR A 27 9.85 -2.62 13.60
N PRO A 28 8.95 -3.40 14.24
CA PRO A 28 7.53 -3.39 13.91
C PRO A 28 6.92 -1.98 13.89
N ASP A 29 7.24 -1.14 14.88
CA ASP A 29 6.69 0.21 14.95
C ASP A 29 7.16 1.09 13.79
N ARG A 30 8.44 0.98 13.39
CA ARG A 30 8.96 1.75 12.25
C ARG A 30 8.37 1.27 10.95
N PHE A 31 8.19 -0.03 10.78
CA PHE A 31 7.55 -0.59 9.59
C PHE A 31 6.11 -0.08 9.44
N TRP A 32 5.32 -0.09 10.52
CA TRP A 32 3.92 0.35 10.47
C TRP A 32 3.73 1.86 10.41
N ALA A 33 4.74 2.64 10.78
CA ALA A 33 4.75 4.08 10.62
C ALA A 33 5.03 4.53 9.16
N LEU A 34 5.58 3.65 8.31
CA LEU A 34 5.88 3.98 6.92
C LEU A 34 4.63 3.96 6.05
N THR A 35 4.58 4.89 5.12
CA THR A 35 3.67 4.81 3.98
C THR A 35 4.16 3.74 2.99
N PRO A 36 3.27 3.14 2.18
CA PRO A 36 3.68 2.21 1.13
C PRO A 36 4.70 2.78 0.14
N ALA A 37 4.65 4.09 -0.11
CA ALA A 37 5.59 4.78 -1.01
C ALA A 37 7.00 4.89 -0.40
N GLU A 38 7.11 5.23 0.88
CA GLU A 38 8.40 5.27 1.58
C GLU A 38 9.02 3.88 1.67
N LEU A 39 8.22 2.86 1.94
CA LEU A 39 8.70 1.48 1.95
C LEU A 39 9.20 1.05 0.56
N ALA A 40 8.45 1.35 -0.51
CA ALA A 40 8.87 1.06 -1.88
C ALA A 40 10.21 1.75 -2.22
N LEU A 41 10.35 3.03 -1.85
CA LEU A 41 11.58 3.80 -2.03
C LEU A 41 12.77 3.15 -1.31
N MET A 42 12.61 2.74 -0.05
CA MET A 42 13.66 2.06 0.71
C MET A 42 14.03 0.68 0.13
N LEU A 43 13.07 0.00 -0.50
CA LEU A 43 13.30 -1.26 -1.21
C LEU A 43 13.90 -1.06 -2.61
N GLY A 44 14.15 0.19 -3.04
CA GLY A 44 14.64 0.50 -4.40
C GLY A 44 13.61 0.22 -5.49
N ILE A 45 12.33 0.14 -5.12
CA ILE A 45 11.22 0.00 -6.06
C ILE A 45 10.77 1.40 -6.45
N GLU A 46 10.99 1.76 -7.70
CA GLU A 46 10.42 3.00 -8.25
C GLU A 46 8.89 2.91 -8.20
N PRO A 47 8.20 3.84 -7.53
CA PRO A 47 6.75 3.83 -7.48
C PRO A 47 6.18 4.05 -8.89
N GLY A 48 5.83 2.94 -9.55
CA GLY A 48 5.41 2.92 -10.96
C GLY A 48 4.05 3.56 -11.24
N ALA A 49 3.32 4.00 -10.22
CA ALA A 49 2.05 4.71 -10.37
C ALA A 49 2.13 6.06 -9.67
N ARG A 50 2.00 7.13 -10.46
CA ARG A 50 1.74 8.48 -9.94
C ARG A 50 0.51 8.42 -9.05
N ALA A 51 0.58 9.05 -7.88
CA ALA A 51 -0.57 9.21 -7.01
C ALA A 51 -1.76 9.76 -7.82
N MET A 52 -2.97 9.27 -7.51
CA MET A 52 -4.18 9.74 -8.17
C MET A 52 -4.31 11.26 -8.00
N THR A 53 -4.57 11.98 -9.09
CA THR A 53 -4.79 13.43 -9.02
C THR A 53 -6.14 13.74 -8.40
N ARG A 54 -6.28 14.96 -7.89
CA ARG A 54 -7.57 15.44 -7.37
C ARG A 54 -8.66 15.43 -8.43
N ASP A 55 -8.32 15.74 -9.67
CA ASP A 55 -9.25 15.69 -10.81
C ASP A 55 -9.73 14.28 -11.09
N ARG A 56 -8.82 13.29 -11.02
CA ARG A 56 -9.18 11.89 -11.21
C ARG A 56 -10.07 11.38 -10.08
N LEU A 57 -9.84 11.82 -8.85
CA LEU A 57 -10.74 11.53 -7.72
C LEU A 57 -12.14 12.10 -7.99
N ALA A 58 -12.23 13.36 -8.43
CA ALA A 58 -13.51 14.00 -8.74
C ALA A 58 -14.26 13.27 -9.86
N GLU A 59 -13.56 12.83 -10.91
CA GLU A 59 -14.15 12.02 -11.99
C GLU A 59 -14.70 10.69 -11.47
N LEU A 60 -13.98 10.01 -10.58
CA LEU A 60 -14.43 8.75 -9.98
C LEU A 60 -15.64 8.95 -9.06
N ALA A 61 -15.64 10.00 -8.24
CA ALA A 61 -16.78 10.33 -7.37
C ALA A 61 -18.05 10.63 -8.19
N ALA A 62 -17.91 11.31 -9.33
CA ALA A 62 -19.04 11.56 -10.23
C ALA A 62 -19.53 10.28 -10.93
N ARG A 63 -18.60 9.37 -11.30
CA ARG A 63 -18.93 8.09 -11.94
C ARG A 63 -19.57 7.09 -10.99
N TYR A 64 -19.17 7.10 -9.73
CA TYR A 64 -19.63 6.18 -8.69
C TYR A 64 -20.18 6.98 -7.50
N PRO A 65 -21.36 7.62 -7.67
CA PRO A 65 -21.95 8.40 -6.59
C PRO A 65 -22.36 7.48 -5.43
N ASP A 66 -22.08 7.92 -4.20
CA ASP A 66 -22.50 7.21 -3.00
C ASP A 66 -24.02 7.08 -2.97
N ARG A 67 -24.50 5.85 -2.75
CA ARG A 67 -25.92 5.61 -2.48
C ARG A 67 -26.15 5.73 -0.99
N ALA A 68 -27.22 6.43 -0.61
CA ALA A 68 -27.66 6.45 0.78
C ALA A 68 -27.85 5.00 1.25
N ALA A 69 -27.22 4.65 2.38
CA ALA A 69 -27.43 3.36 3.00
C ALA A 69 -28.92 3.21 3.31
N ALA A 70 -29.50 2.05 2.98
CA ALA A 70 -30.85 1.72 3.40
C ALA A 70 -30.93 1.80 4.94
N PRO A 71 -32.02 2.34 5.51
CA PRO A 71 -32.18 2.41 6.95
C PRO A 71 -32.02 1.01 7.54
N LYS A 72 -31.14 0.90 8.54
CA LYS A 72 -30.94 -0.36 9.28
C LYS A 72 -32.19 -0.58 10.14
N ALA A 73 -32.95 -1.63 9.82
CA ALA A 73 -34.12 -2.08 10.58
C ALA A 73 -33.72 -2.63 11.95
#